data_AF-A0A256CBG8-F1
#
_entry.id   AF-A0A256CBG8-F1
#
_cell.length_a   1.000
_cell.length_b   1.000
_cell.length_c   1.000
_cell.angle_alpha   90.00
_cell.angle_beta   90.00
_cell.angle_gamma   90.00
#
_symmetry.space_group_name_H-M   'P 1'
#
loop_
_entity.id
_entity.type
_entity.pdbx_description
1 polymer ?
#
loop_
_entity_poly.entity_id
_entity_poly.type
_entity_poly.pdbx_seq_one_letter_code
_entity_poly.pdbx_strand_id
1 'polypeptide(L)'
;MTTIFAALCGVILAESGNVVTGVIASATYDGLKKAIDLSSLGKKVKRFFNSDEEANRYIEDLCTKPSVNPTKPFRDIEDHYEELTGNSYDDELFFTIKDWVQEHSQQIITASQMTFTNTKGFNIGQQHAGQDIINVQGDFYKSKKD
;
A
#
# COMPACT_ATOMS: atom_id res chain seq x y z
N MET A 1 12.20 -3.90 0.75
CA MET A 1 12.23 -3.60 2.20
C MET A 1 10.78 -3.51 2.64
N THR A 2 10.36 -4.34 3.58
CA THR A 2 8.95 -4.38 4.03
C THR A 2 8.74 -3.28 5.07
N THR A 3 7.73 -2.45 4.87
CA THR A 3 7.36 -1.38 5.80
C THR A 3 6.49 -1.92 6.93
N ILE A 4 6.35 -1.17 8.02
CA ILE A 4 5.53 -1.57 9.17
C ILE A 4 4.10 -1.88 8.71
N PHE A 5 3.52 -0.99 7.88
CA PHE A 5 2.18 -1.16 7.33
C PHE A 5 2.04 -2.40 6.43
N ALA A 6 3.05 -2.69 5.60
CA ALA A 6 3.02 -3.87 4.74
C ALA A 6 3.11 -5.18 5.55
N ALA A 7 3.96 -5.21 6.58
CA ALA A 7 4.04 -6.33 7.52
C ALA A 7 2.71 -6.52 8.27
N LEU A 8 2.12 -5.44 8.75
CA LEU A 8 0.83 -5.42 9.44
C LEU A 8 -0.28 -6.02 8.58
N CYS A 9 -0.44 -5.52 7.35
CA CYS A 9 -1.43 -6.03 6.41
C CYS A 9 -1.21 -7.52 6.11
N GLY A 10 0.06 -7.93 5.94
CA GLY A 10 0.42 -9.33 5.74
C GLY A 10 -0.05 -10.24 6.87
N VAL A 11 0.20 -9.86 8.13
CA VAL A 11 -0.20 -10.64 9.30
C VAL A 11 -1.72 -10.67 9.46
N ILE A 12 -2.40 -9.53 9.40
CA ILE A 12 -3.87 -9.45 9.57
C ILE A 12 -4.59 -10.25 8.48
N LEU A 13 -4.15 -10.13 7.23
CA LEU A 13 -4.80 -10.81 6.13
C LEU A 13 -4.53 -12.32 6.15
N ALA A 14 -3.34 -12.75 6.59
CA ALA A 14 -3.06 -14.15 6.87
C ALA A 14 -4.01 -14.74 7.93
N GLU A 15 -4.24 -14.01 9.04
CA GLU A 15 -5.15 -14.41 10.12
C GLU A 15 -6.61 -14.54 9.65
N SER A 16 -7.03 -13.66 8.72
CA SER A 16 -8.40 -13.68 8.18
C SER A 16 -8.66 -14.80 7.15
N GLY A 17 -7.68 -15.68 6.88
CA GLY A 17 -7.81 -16.76 5.90
C GLY A 17 -7.75 -16.30 4.44
N ASN A 18 -7.50 -15.01 4.21
CA ASN A 18 -7.25 -14.46 2.88
C ASN A 18 -5.82 -14.84 2.46
N VAL A 19 -5.70 -15.86 1.60
CA VAL A 19 -4.44 -16.48 1.13
C VAL A 19 -3.64 -15.54 0.21
N VAL A 20 -3.19 -14.39 0.73
CA VAL A 20 -2.42 -13.38 -0.03
C VAL A 20 -1.16 -12.95 0.73
N THR A 21 -0.51 -13.89 1.43
CA THR A 21 0.68 -13.63 2.24
C THR A 21 1.92 -13.26 1.42
N GLY A 22 1.97 -13.63 0.14
CA GLY A 22 3.13 -13.39 -0.73
C GLY A 22 3.19 -12.03 -1.44
N VAL A 23 2.09 -11.28 -1.51
CA VAL A 23 1.94 -10.20 -2.51
C VAL A 23 1.96 -8.79 -1.91
N ILE A 24 1.69 -8.63 -0.62
CA ILE A 24 1.64 -7.31 0.04
C ILE A 24 3.02 -6.67 0.19
N ALA A 25 4.08 -7.49 0.25
CA ALA A 25 5.47 -7.03 0.40
C ALA A 25 5.98 -6.16 -0.77
N SER A 26 5.30 -6.17 -1.92
CA SER A 26 5.67 -5.41 -3.12
C SER A 26 4.90 -4.11 -3.35
N ALA A 27 3.85 -3.83 -2.56
CA ALA A 27 3.10 -2.60 -2.70
C ALA A 27 3.92 -1.41 -2.16
N THR A 28 4.38 -0.52 -3.04
CA THR A 28 5.04 0.72 -2.61
C THR A 28 4.02 1.66 -1.98
N TYR A 29 4.46 2.51 -1.04
CA TYR A 29 3.61 3.53 -0.41
C TYR A 29 2.84 4.39 -1.42
N ASP A 30 3.48 4.75 -2.54
CA ASP A 30 2.86 5.49 -3.64
C ASP A 30 1.77 4.69 -4.39
N GLY A 31 1.91 3.37 -4.46
CA GLY A 31 0.90 2.47 -5.00
C GLY A 31 -0.31 2.33 -4.06
N LEU A 32 -0.04 2.19 -2.76
CA LEU A 32 -1.07 2.12 -1.72
C LEU A 32 -1.88 3.42 -1.63
N LYS A 33 -1.22 4.59 -1.66
CA LYS A 33 -1.88 5.92 -1.65
C LYS A 33 -2.83 6.13 -2.83
N LYS A 34 -2.55 5.52 -3.99
CA LYS A 34 -3.38 5.65 -5.20
C LYS A 34 -4.59 4.73 -5.18
N ALA A 35 -4.50 3.62 -4.46
CA ALA A 35 -5.51 2.56 -4.46
C ALA A 35 -6.38 2.56 -3.20
N ILE A 36 -5.91 3.17 -2.11
CA ILE A 36 -6.57 3.11 -0.79
C ILE A 36 -6.65 4.52 -0.18
N ASP A 37 -7.80 4.87 0.38
CA ASP A 37 -8.01 6.13 1.08
C ASP A 37 -7.40 6.10 2.51
N LEU A 38 -6.09 6.33 2.61
CA LEU A 38 -5.39 6.43 3.90
C LEU A 38 -5.88 7.60 4.77
N SER A 39 -6.57 8.59 4.20
CA SER A 39 -7.13 9.70 4.99
C SER A 39 -8.25 9.23 5.92
N SER A 40 -8.97 8.17 5.52
CA SER A 40 -9.99 7.54 6.37
C SER A 40 -9.37 6.86 7.60
N LEU A 41 -8.20 6.24 7.45
CA LEU A 41 -7.44 5.69 8.58
C LEU A 41 -7.02 6.80 9.53
N GLY A 42 -6.49 7.91 9.00
CA GLY A 42 -6.11 9.10 9.78
C GLY A 42 -7.23 9.62 10.67
N LYS A 43 -8.43 9.72 10.10
CA LYS A 43 -9.63 10.14 10.86
C LYS A 43 -10.00 9.14 11.97
N LYS A 44 -9.87 7.84 11.74
CA LYS A 44 -10.18 6.81 12.75
C LYS A 44 -9.17 6.83 13.89
N VAL A 45 -7.88 6.96 13.59
CA VAL A 45 -6.83 6.93 14.61
C VAL A 45 -6.59 8.28 15.29
N LYS A 46 -7.12 9.38 14.75
CA LYS A 46 -6.97 10.74 15.31
C LYS A 46 -7.21 10.82 16.82
N ARG A 47 -8.17 10.06 17.36
CA ARG A 47 -8.51 10.07 18.79
C ARG A 47 -7.34 9.67 19.71
N PHE A 48 -6.33 9.00 19.17
CA PHE A 48 -5.12 8.57 19.88
C PHE A 48 -3.99 9.60 19.81
N PHE A 49 -4.17 10.73 19.12
CA PHE A 49 -3.16 11.75 18.90
C PHE A 49 -3.67 13.12 19.36
N ASN A 50 -2.75 14.04 19.69
CA ASN A 50 -3.13 15.38 20.13
C ASN A 50 -3.52 16.28 18.94
N SER A 51 -3.05 15.96 17.74
CA SER A 51 -3.31 16.74 16.53
C SER A 51 -3.52 15.87 15.29
N ASP A 52 -4.14 16.45 14.26
CA ASP A 52 -4.25 15.82 12.95
C ASP A 52 -2.87 15.62 12.30
N GLU A 53 -1.93 16.53 12.56
CA GLU A 53 -0.56 16.46 12.07
C GLU A 53 0.19 15.24 12.64
N GLU A 54 0.05 14.95 13.93
CA GLU A 54 0.65 13.76 14.56
C GLU A 54 0.06 12.47 13.99
N ALA A 55 -1.27 12.39 13.86
CA ALA A 55 -1.94 11.22 13.30
C ALA A 55 -1.52 10.96 11.85
N ASN A 56 -1.42 12.01 11.03
CA ASN A 56 -1.01 11.88 9.63
C ASN A 56 0.47 11.47 9.51
N ARG A 57 1.34 12.06 10.33
CA ARG A 57 2.77 11.70 10.39
C ARG A 57 2.95 10.25 10.82
N TYR A 58 2.18 9.79 11.80
CA TYR A 58 2.20 8.40 12.23
C TYR A 58 1.87 7.44 11.08
N ILE A 59 0.80 7.71 10.33
CA ILE A 59 0.42 6.88 9.18
C ILE A 59 1.49 6.90 8.08
N GLU A 60 2.04 8.08 7.78
CA GLU A 60 3.13 8.21 6.82
C GLU A 60 4.35 7.38 7.23
N ASP A 61 4.73 7.45 8.50
CA ASP A 61 5.82 6.66 9.05
C ASP A 61 5.53 5.16 8.97
N LEU A 62 4.32 4.70 9.31
CA LEU A 62 3.97 3.28 9.18
C LEU A 62 4.14 2.77 7.75
N CYS A 63 3.84 3.60 6.77
CA CYS A 63 3.94 3.23 5.37
C CYS A 63 5.34 3.40 4.76
N THR A 64 6.28 4.08 5.44
CA THR A 64 7.61 4.40 4.90
C THR A 64 8.75 3.80 5.71
N LYS A 65 8.62 3.72 7.05
CA LYS A 65 9.60 3.11 7.93
C LYS A 65 9.64 1.59 7.72
N PRO A 66 10.85 0.99 7.69
CA PRO A 66 10.99 -0.45 7.66
C PRO A 66 10.45 -1.09 8.94
N SER A 67 9.83 -2.26 8.80
CA SER A 67 9.46 -3.09 9.94
C SER A 67 10.71 -3.72 10.58
N VAL A 68 10.86 -3.55 11.89
CA VAL A 68 11.89 -4.22 12.68
C VAL A 68 11.42 -5.63 13.08
N ASN A 69 10.12 -5.77 13.34
CA ASN A 69 9.47 -7.00 13.76
C ASN A 69 8.43 -7.48 12.71
N PRO A 70 8.83 -7.95 11.51
CA PRO A 70 7.90 -8.26 10.43
C PRO A 70 6.92 -9.41 10.73
N THR A 71 7.25 -10.29 11.67
CA THR A 71 6.36 -11.37 12.14
C THR A 71 5.49 -10.96 13.33
N LYS A 72 5.78 -9.81 13.95
CA LYS A 72 5.07 -9.23 15.09
C LYS A 72 4.93 -7.71 14.93
N PRO A 73 4.28 -7.24 13.85
CA PRO A 73 4.23 -5.82 13.50
C PRO A 73 3.47 -4.96 14.52
N PHE A 74 2.71 -5.56 15.43
CA PHE A 74 2.10 -4.85 16.55
C PHE A 74 3.15 -4.16 17.44
N ARG A 75 4.34 -4.76 17.61
CA ARG A 75 5.44 -4.14 18.37
C ARG A 75 5.99 -2.90 17.67
N ASP A 76 6.11 -2.96 16.35
CA ASP A 76 6.56 -1.81 15.57
C ASP A 76 5.54 -0.66 15.61
N ILE A 77 4.24 -0.97 15.73
CA ILE A 77 3.16 0.01 15.92
C ILE A 77 3.26 0.66 17.29
N GLU A 78 3.40 -0.16 18.34
CA GLU A 78 3.58 0.26 19.74
C GLU A 78 4.82 1.15 19.87
N ASP A 79 6.00 0.62 19.53
CA ASP A 79 7.29 1.32 19.64
C ASP A 79 7.25 2.67 18.90
N HIS A 80 6.70 2.70 17.69
CA HIS A 80 6.63 3.92 16.89
C HIS A 80 5.61 4.93 17.44
N TYR A 81 4.52 4.46 18.06
CA TYR A 81 3.53 5.33 18.67
C TYR A 81 4.11 6.02 19.91
N GLU A 82 4.77 5.24 20.77
CA GLU A 82 5.41 5.74 21.98
C GLU A 82 6.59 6.66 21.65
N GLU A 83 7.38 6.35 20.61
CA GLU A 83 8.46 7.22 20.10
C GLU A 83 7.91 8.57 19.61
N LEU A 84 6.81 8.56 18.84
CA LEU A 84 6.27 9.77 18.23
C LEU A 84 5.56 10.68 19.24
N THR A 85 4.77 10.09 20.15
CA THR A 85 3.86 10.84 21.04
C THR A 85 4.39 11.01 22.45
N GLY A 86 5.32 10.15 22.90
CA GLY A 86 5.75 10.06 24.29
C GLY A 86 4.67 9.57 25.27
N ASN A 87 3.51 9.14 24.76
CA ASN A 87 2.39 8.62 25.55
C ASN A 87 2.47 7.10 25.67
N SER A 88 1.80 6.55 26.68
CA SER A 88 1.62 5.09 26.79
C SER A 88 0.75 4.57 25.66
N TYR A 89 1.15 3.43 25.11
CA TYR A 89 0.38 2.74 24.09
C TYR A 89 -1.01 2.28 24.56
N ASP A 90 -2.00 2.41 23.68
CA ASP A 90 -3.36 1.89 23.86
C ASP A 90 -3.64 0.81 22.80
N ASP A 91 -3.93 -0.41 23.26
CA ASP A 91 -4.25 -1.55 22.39
C ASP A 91 -5.43 -1.26 21.42
N GLU A 92 -6.35 -0.35 21.79
CA GLU A 92 -7.42 0.08 20.90
C GLU A 92 -6.91 0.69 19.60
N LEU A 93 -5.70 1.27 19.59
CA LEU A 93 -5.07 1.78 18.36
C LEU A 93 -4.81 0.63 17.39
N PHE A 94 -4.23 -0.48 17.87
CA PHE A 94 -4.04 -1.67 17.03
C PHE A 94 -5.37 -2.21 16.51
N PHE A 95 -6.38 -2.36 17.37
CA PHE A 95 -7.68 -2.85 16.93
C PHE A 95 -8.33 -1.93 15.91
N THR A 96 -8.22 -0.61 16.08
CA THR A 96 -8.73 0.38 15.11
C THR A 96 -8.06 0.23 13.75
N ILE A 97 -6.73 0.05 13.72
CA ILE A 97 -5.99 -0.17 12.46
C ILE A 97 -6.34 -1.54 11.89
N LYS A 98 -6.48 -2.57 12.72
CA LYS A 98 -6.84 -3.93 12.31
C LYS A 98 -8.19 -3.98 11.64
N ASP A 99 -9.20 -3.40 12.26
CA ASP A 99 -10.56 -3.34 11.73
C ASP A 99 -10.57 -2.58 10.40
N TRP A 100 -9.84 -1.47 10.32
CA TRP A 100 -9.72 -0.71 9.08
C TRP A 100 -9.05 -1.53 7.95
N VAL A 101 -7.99 -2.28 8.24
CA VAL A 101 -7.34 -3.17 7.27
C VAL A 101 -8.29 -4.28 6.81
N GLN A 102 -9.11 -4.81 7.70
CA GLN A 102 -10.11 -5.83 7.34
C GLN A 102 -11.23 -5.24 6.47
N GLU A 103 -11.75 -4.07 6.80
CA GLU A 103 -12.74 -3.32 6.02
C GLU A 103 -12.23 -3.03 4.59
N HIS A 104 -10.95 -2.70 4.45
CA HIS A 104 -10.32 -2.33 3.17
C HIS A 104 -9.50 -3.46 2.55
N SER A 105 -9.65 -4.68 3.05
CA SER A 105 -8.85 -5.86 2.67
C SER A 105 -8.83 -6.08 1.16
N GLN A 106 -9.97 -5.99 0.49
CA GLN A 106 -10.07 -6.17 -0.97
C GLN A 106 -9.28 -5.10 -1.75
N GLN A 107 -9.29 -3.85 -1.29
CA GLN A 107 -8.53 -2.76 -1.91
C GLN A 107 -7.02 -2.97 -1.70
N ILE A 108 -6.63 -3.38 -0.50
CA ILE A 108 -5.23 -3.69 -0.14
C ILE A 108 -4.71 -4.85 -0.99
N ILE A 109 -5.48 -5.93 -1.11
CA ILE A 109 -5.15 -7.08 -1.95
C ILE A 109 -4.98 -6.65 -3.41
N THR A 110 -5.94 -5.87 -3.93
CA THR A 110 -5.90 -5.38 -5.31
C THR A 110 -4.67 -4.49 -5.56
N ALA A 111 -4.40 -3.54 -4.65
CA ALA A 111 -3.23 -2.67 -4.72
C ALA A 111 -1.91 -3.43 -4.67
N SER A 112 -1.87 -4.54 -3.92
CA SER A 112 -0.68 -5.39 -3.83
C SER A 112 -0.41 -6.20 -5.09
N GLN A 113 -1.47 -6.64 -5.77
CA GLN A 113 -1.39 -7.39 -7.03
C GLN A 113 -1.12 -6.48 -8.23
N MET A 114 -1.38 -5.18 -8.10
CA MET A 114 -0.99 -4.20 -9.10
C MET A 114 0.53 -4.08 -9.13
N THR A 115 1.15 -4.75 -10.10
CA THR A 115 2.54 -4.50 -10.47
C THR A 115 2.65 -3.06 -10.98
N PHE A 116 3.01 -2.13 -10.11
CA PHE A 116 3.40 -0.79 -10.54
C PHE A 116 4.75 -0.90 -11.26
N THR A 117 4.71 -1.20 -12.56
CA THR A 117 5.88 -1.11 -13.43
C THR A 117 6.31 0.35 -13.45
N ASN A 118 7.28 0.70 -12.60
CA ASN A 118 8.02 1.95 -12.64
C ASN A 118 9.00 1.94 -13.83
N THR A 119 8.49 1.69 -15.03
CA THR A 119 9.20 1.93 -16.28
C THR A 119 8.57 3.14 -16.94
N LYS A 120 9.29 4.26 -16.91
CA LYS A 120 9.26 5.20 -18.04
C LYS A 120 9.66 4.40 -19.29
N GLY A 121 8.69 3.76 -19.93
CA GLY A 121 8.91 2.82 -21.04
C GLY A 121 7.87 1.71 -21.09
N PHE A 122 6.80 1.96 -21.86
CA PHE A 122 6.11 1.01 -22.75
C PHE A 122 5.60 -0.37 -22.22
N ASN A 123 4.26 -0.48 -22.16
CA ASN A 123 3.35 -1.51 -22.73
C ASN A 123 3.24 -2.98 -22.25
N ILE A 124 1.97 -3.45 -22.37
CA ILE A 124 1.38 -4.82 -22.44
C ILE A 124 1.14 -5.52 -21.09
N GLY A 125 -0.02 -6.09 -20.77
CA GLY A 125 -1.29 -6.22 -21.46
C GLY A 125 -2.19 -7.24 -20.76
N GLN A 126 -3.48 -6.95 -20.71
CA GLN A 126 -4.60 -7.88 -20.79
C GLN A 126 -5.86 -7.02 -20.75
N GLN A 127 -6.30 -6.55 -21.91
CA GLN A 127 -7.68 -6.12 -22.07
C GLN A 127 -8.33 -7.13 -23.00
N HIS A 128 -9.18 -7.98 -22.42
CA HIS A 128 -10.22 -8.68 -23.16
C HIS A 128 -11.13 -7.61 -23.79
N ALA A 129 -10.79 -7.14 -24.98
CA ALA A 129 -11.66 -6.34 -25.81
C ALA A 129 -11.68 -6.99 -27.19
N GLY A 130 -12.78 -7.68 -27.50
CA GLY A 130 -12.98 -8.42 -28.74
C GLY A 130 -13.23 -7.51 -29.94
N GLN A 131 -12.21 -6.77 -30.39
CA GLN A 131 -12.20 -6.14 -31.72
C GLN A 131 -10.78 -6.13 -32.32
N ASP A 132 -10.70 -6.56 -33.58
CA ASP A 132 -9.46 -6.69 -34.36
C ASP A 132 -8.68 -5.38 -34.45
N ILE A 133 -7.46 -5.35 -33.90
CA ILE A 133 -6.53 -4.25 -34.11
C ILE A 133 -5.76 -4.51 -35.41
N ILE A 134 -6.15 -3.80 -36.47
CA ILE A 134 -5.36 -3.70 -37.71
C ILE A 134 -4.15 -2.79 -37.43
N ASN A 135 -2.97 -3.38 -37.40
CA ASN A 135 -1.70 -2.66 -37.26
C ASN A 135 -1.31 -2.03 -38.61
N VAL A 136 -1.58 -0.73 -38.79
CA VAL A 136 -1.05 0.03 -39.93
C VAL A 136 0.21 0.76 -39.47
N GLN A 137 1.38 0.13 -39.69
CA GLN A 137 2.67 0.80 -39.58
C GLN A 137 2.84 1.74 -40.78
N GLY A 138 2.60 3.03 -40.57
CA GLY A 138 2.95 4.09 -41.51
C GLY A 138 4.45 4.38 -41.43
N ASP A 139 5.22 3.81 -42.34
CA ASP A 139 6.63 4.12 -42.54
C ASP A 139 6.75 5.42 -43.36
N PHE A 140 6.94 6.55 -42.67
CA PHE A 140 7.16 7.85 -43.32
C PHE A 140 8.59 8.34 -43.08
N TYR A 141 9.53 7.89 -43.90
CA TYR A 141 10.64 8.72 -44.39
C TYR A 141 11.06 8.27 -45.82
N LYS A 142 10.42 8.89 -46.82
CA LYS A 142 11.03 9.21 -48.13
C LYS A 142 12.18 10.21 -47.88
N SER A 143 13.32 10.28 -48.57
CA SER A 143 13.76 9.79 -49.87
C SER A 143 15.27 10.08 -50.01
N LYS A 144 16.03 9.26 -50.75
CA LYS A 144 16.73 9.66 -52.00
C LYS A 144 17.52 8.48 -52.58
N LYS A 145 17.22 8.14 -53.83
CA LYS A 145 18.07 7.34 -54.73
C LYS A 145 18.70 8.30 -55.74
N ASP A 146 19.93 7.98 -56.15
CA ASP A 146 20.62 8.50 -57.34
C ASP A 146 19.78 8.44 -58.61
#